data_AF-A0AAV8XLU0-F1
#
_entry.id   AF-A0AAV8XLU0-F1
#
_cell.length_a   1.000
_cell.length_b   1.000
_cell.length_c   1.000
_cell.angle_alpha   90.00
_cell.angle_beta   90.00
_cell.angle_gamma   90.00
#
_symmetry.space_group_name_H-M   'P 1'
#
loop_
_entity.id
_entity.type
_entity.pdbx_description
1 polymer ?
#
loop_
_entity_poly.entity_id
_entity_poly.type
_entity_poly.pdbx_seq_one_letter_code
_entity_poly.pdbx_strand_id
1 'polypeptide(L)' 'MNYNLFTVLKITSLEERTLNGALVLKDKTQFIWPQIDEDDSSILSRANRSARDSTDLEITLAPMQIRTFIATVQTTNK' A
#
# COMPACT_ATOMS: atom_id res chain seq x y z
N MET A 1 15.40 7.84 10.43
CA MET A 1 15.17 9.26 10.11
C MET A 1 13.86 9.33 9.34
N ASN A 2 12.87 10.09 9.81
CA ASN A 2 11.57 10.21 9.15
C ASN A 2 11.67 11.25 8.03
N TYR A 3 11.89 10.80 6.79
CA TYR A 3 11.96 11.68 5.63
C TYR A 3 10.54 12.00 5.15
N ASN A 4 10.16 13.28 5.22
CA ASN A 4 8.90 13.72 4.64
C ASN A 4 9.06 13.96 3.14
N LEU A 5 8.46 13.08 2.33
CA LEU A 5 8.51 13.18 0.87
C LEU A 5 7.76 14.41 0.33
N PHE A 6 6.76 14.92 1.06
CA PHE A 6 5.93 16.04 0.65
C PHE A 6 6.09 17.23 1.60
N THR A 7 6.68 18.32 1.11
CA THR A 7 7.00 19.50 1.94
C THR A 7 5.94 20.61 1.87
N VAL A 8 5.11 20.63 0.83
CA VAL A 8 4.08 21.67 0.58
C VAL A 8 2.71 21.29 1.13
N LEU A 9 2.47 19.99 1.30
CA LEU A 9 1.19 19.44 1.72
C LEU A 9 1.43 18.41 2.81
N LYS A 10 0.46 18.28 3.71
CA LYS A 10 0.47 17.28 4.77
C LYS A 10 -0.50 16.16 4.40
N ILE A 11 0.01 14.94 4.26
CA ILE A 11 -0.84 13.76 4.08
C ILE A 11 -1.49 13.42 5.43
N THR A 12 -2.81 13.29 5.44
CA THR A 12 -3.57 12.91 6.65
C THR A 12 -4.04 11.46 6.62
N SER A 13 -4.21 10.88 5.42
CA SER A 13 -4.66 9.51 5.24
C SER A 13 -4.17 8.97 3.89
N LEU A 14 -3.83 7.68 3.87
CA LEU A 14 -3.50 6.93 2.65
C LEU A 14 -4.43 5.73 2.53
N GLU A 15 -5.06 5.59 1.36
CA GLU A 15 -5.81 4.38 1.00
C GLU A 15 -5.14 3.70 -0.18
N GLU A 16 -4.73 2.44 0.01
CA GLU A 16 -4.10 1.66 -1.03
C GLU A 16 -5.12 1.10 -2.03
N ARG A 17 -4.79 1.21 -3.30
CA ARG A 17 -5.66 0.87 -4.42
C ARG A 17 -4.96 -0.08 -5.38
N THR A 18 -5.74 -0.73 -6.25
CA THR A 18 -5.19 -1.47 -7.40
C THR A 18 -4.35 -0.56 -8.29
N LEU A 19 -3.49 -1.14 -9.14
CA LEU A 19 -2.54 -0.38 -9.97
C LEU A 19 -3.21 0.76 -10.76
N ASN A 20 -4.40 0.51 -11.29
CA ASN A 20 -5.21 1.47 -12.05
C ASN A 20 -6.02 2.45 -11.18
N GLY A 21 -5.92 2.40 -9.86
CA GLY A 21 -6.63 3.25 -8.91
C GLY A 21 -8.12 2.92 -8.71
N ALA A 22 -8.68 1.93 -9.41
CA ALA A 22 -10.12 1.71 -9.44
C ALA A 22 -10.69 1.10 -8.15
N LEU A 23 -10.03 0.10 -7.58
CA LEU A 23 -10.54 -0.69 -6.46
C LEU A 23 -9.63 -0.55 -5.25
N VAL A 24 -10.21 -0.57 -4.03
CA VAL A 24 -9.42 -0.65 -2.79
C VAL A 24 -8.69 -1.98 -2.77
N LEU A 25 -7.39 -1.96 -2.49
CA LEU A 25 -6.54 -3.15 -2.63
C LEU A 25 -7.01 -4.29 -1.72
N LYS A 26 -7.48 -3.97 -0.51
CA LYS A 26 -7.99 -4.94 0.48
C LYS A 26 -9.24 -5.69 0.00
N ASP A 27 -10.02 -5.07 -0.88
CA ASP A 27 -11.28 -5.62 -1.41
C ASP A 27 -11.06 -6.39 -2.72
N LYS A 28 -9.83 -6.38 -3.25
CA LYS A 28 -9.48 -7.06 -4.49
C LYS A 28 -9.45 -8.57 -4.25
N THR A 29 -10.38 -9.28 -4.86
CA THR A 29 -10.34 -10.73 -4.97
C THR A 29 -9.59 -11.16 -6.24
N GLN A 30 -8.83 -12.24 -6.14
CA GLN A 30 -8.12 -12.84 -7.28
C GLN A 30 -8.21 -14.36 -7.18
N PHE A 31 -8.31 -15.03 -8.32
CA PHE A 31 -8.31 -16.49 -8.34
C PHE A 31 -7.00 -17.03 -7.78
N ILE A 32 -7.12 -18.02 -6.91
CA ILE A 32 -5.99 -18.74 -6.34
C ILE A 32 -5.75 -19.95 -7.22
N TRP A 33 -4.68 -19.90 -8.00
CA TRP A 33 -4.15 -21.10 -8.63
C TRP A 33 -3.46 -21.93 -7.55
N PRO A 34 -3.79 -23.23 -7.40
CA PRO A 34 -3.09 -24.10 -6.46
C PRO A 34 -1.65 -24.25 -6.96
N GLN A 35 -0.76 -23.47 -6.38
CA GLN A 35 0.67 -23.67 -6.50
C GLN A 35 1.12 -24.50 -5.30
N ILE A 36 2.15 -25.33 -5.51
CA ILE A 36 2.79 -26.14 -4.47
C ILE A 36 3.23 -25.20 -3.34
N ASP A 37 2.87 -25.57 -2.10
CA ASP A 37 3.02 -24.84 -0.83
C ASP A 37 3.89 -23.57 -0.88
N GLU A 38 3.24 -22.40 -0.79
CA GLU A 38 3.93 -21.11 -0.59
C GLU A 38 4.46 -21.06 0.86
N ASP A 39 5.79 -20.93 1.04
CA ASP A 39 6.41 -20.67 2.34
C ASP A 39 5.91 -19.31 2.89
N ASP A 40 5.19 -19.34 4.03
CA ASP A 40 4.51 -18.19 4.63
C ASP A 40 5.46 -17.06 5.09
N SER A 41 6.76 -17.34 5.16
CA SER A 41 7.80 -16.39 5.59
C SER A 41 8.20 -15.35 4.54
N SER A 42 7.72 -15.48 3.29
CA SER A 42 8.08 -14.53 2.23
C SER A 42 7.34 -13.21 2.38
N ILE A 43 8.03 -12.08 2.21
CA ILE A 43 7.39 -10.75 2.09
C ILE A 43 6.44 -10.66 0.88
N LEU A 44 6.56 -11.62 -0.05
CA LEU A 44 5.69 -11.76 -1.21
C LEU A 44 4.45 -12.62 -0.92
N SER A 45 4.33 -13.20 0.28
CA SER A 45 3.18 -14.03 0.65
C SER A 45 1.90 -13.20 0.61
N ARG A 46 0.82 -13.86 0.19
CA ARG A 46 -0.47 -13.19 -0.07
C ARG A 46 -1.08 -12.60 1.20
N ALA A 47 -0.89 -13.26 2.34
CA ALA A 47 -1.40 -12.82 3.64
C ALA A 47 -0.80 -11.46 4.06
N ASN A 48 0.49 -11.26 3.81
CA ASN A 48 1.21 -10.05 4.24
C ASN A 48 0.96 -8.83 3.33
N ARG A 49 0.26 -8.99 2.18
CA ARG A 49 -0.02 -7.89 1.25
C ARG A 49 -1.30 -7.09 1.55
N SER A 50 -2.24 -7.63 2.32
CA SER A 50 -3.64 -7.17 2.30
C SER A 50 -4.12 -6.43 3.55
N ALA A 51 -3.34 -6.40 4.63
CA ALA A 51 -3.77 -5.85 5.91
C ALA A 51 -2.85 -4.70 6.36
N ARG A 52 -3.10 -3.48 5.87
CA ARG A 52 -2.43 -2.27 6.35
C ARG A 52 -3.44 -1.26 6.90
N ASP A 53 -3.06 -0.61 7.99
CA ASP A 53 -3.79 0.52 8.59
C ASP A 53 -3.65 1.76 7.69
N SER A 54 -4.73 2.53 7.52
CA SER A 54 -4.76 3.76 6.71
C SER A 54 -3.99 4.92 7.35
N THR A 55 -3.67 4.81 8.63
CA THR A 55 -2.89 5.80 9.40
C THR A 55 -1.38 5.54 9.36
N ASP A 56 -0.96 4.36 8.92
CA ASP A 56 0.44 4.03 8.71
C ASP A 56 0.95 4.71 7.42
N LEU A 57 1.95 5.58 7.54
CA LEU A 57 2.56 6.32 6.44
C LEU A 57 3.93 5.76 6.00
N GLU A 58 4.42 4.69 6.63
CA GLU A 58 5.69 4.04 6.28
C GLU A 58 5.52 2.93 5.23
N ILE A 59 6.04 3.15 4.02
CA ILE A 59 5.81 2.27 2.87
C ILE A 59 7.07 1.44 2.58
N THR A 60 6.97 0.12 2.71
CA THR A 60 7.97 -0.83 2.22
C THR A 60 7.63 -1.32 0.81
N LEU A 61 8.66 -1.54 -0.01
CA LEU A 61 8.56 -2.07 -1.37
C LEU A 61 9.50 -3.27 -1.53
N ALA A 62 8.94 -4.41 -1.96
CA ALA A 62 9.73 -5.53 -2.45
C ALA A 62 10.29 -5.22 -3.86
N PRO A 63 11.32 -5.95 -4.32
CA PRO A 63 11.80 -5.83 -5.70
C PRO A 63 10.66 -5.94 -6.71
N MET A 64 10.63 -5.05 -7.71
CA MET A 64 9.60 -4.95 -8.75
C MET A 64 8.18 -4.63 -8.26
N GLN A 65 8.00 -4.28 -6.98
CA GLN A 65 6.68 -3.92 -6.45
C GLN A 65 6.33 -2.46 -6.78
N ILE A 66 5.13 -2.27 -7.32
CA ILE A 66 4.51 -0.94 -7.50
C ILE A 66 3.30 -0.87 -6.57
N ARG A 67 3.20 0.20 -5.79
CA ARG A 67 2.07 0.46 -4.89
C ARG A 67 1.38 1.76 -5.29
N THR A 68 0.06 1.73 -5.40
CA THR A 68 -0.77 2.87 -5.81
C THR A 68 -1.61 3.31 -4.63
N PHE A 69 -1.59 4.60 -4.33
CA PHE A 69 -2.34 5.18 -3.20
C PHE A 69 -3.18 6.36 -3.64
N ILE A 70 -4.36 6.50 -3.04
CA ILE A 70 -5.10 7.75 -3.02
C ILE A 70 -4.82 8.40 -1.67
N ALA A 71 -4.23 9.61 -1.69
CA ALA A 71 -3.86 10.35 -0.50
C ALA A 71 -4.87 11.46 -0.23
N THR A 72 -5.32 11.58 1.03
CA THR A 72 -6.00 12.79 1.49
C THR A 72 -4.96 13.76 2.01
N VAL A 73 -4.97 14.99 1.49
CA VAL A 73 -3.95 16.00 1.78
C VAL A 73 -4.59 17.26 2.35
N GLN A 74 -3.89 17.90 3.27
CA GLN A 74 -4.20 19.24 3.74
C GLN A 74 -3.11 20.20 3.28
N THR A 75 -3.52 21.31 2.70
CA THR A 75 -2.60 22.40 2.35
C THR A 75 -2.11 23.05 3.63
N THR A 76 -0.79 23.12 3.78
CA THR A 76 -0.19 23.91 4.85
C THR A 76 -0.24 25.37 4.39
N ASN A 77 -1.31 26.09 4.73
CA ASN A 77 -1.35 27.53 4.51
C ASN A 77 -0.15 28.14 5.24
N LYS A 78 0.66 28.91 4.51
CA LYS A 78 1.77 29.69 5.06
C LYS A 78 1.26 30.74 6.05
#